data_AF-A0A5J6LC53-F1
#
_entry.id   AF-A0A5J6LC53-F1
#
_cell.length_a   1.000
_cell.length_b   1.000
_cell.length_c   1.000
_cell.angle_alpha   90.00
_cell.angle_beta   90.00
_cell.angle_gamma   90.00
#
_symmetry.space_group_name_H-M   'P 1'
#
loop_
_entity.id
_entity.type
_entity.pdbx_description
1 polymer ?
#
loop_
_entity_poly.entity_id
_entity_poly.type
_entity_poly.pdbx_seq_one_letter_code
_entity_poly.pdbx_strand_id
1 'polypeptide(L)'
;MFIKIKKNSGISMQHNGIDKRHIVPVTSNFLLNLDQVAEASFYTLKETKISYDLEGHPIEFPMHTAVVHLQMSYLYALYTEDHNKRKGRMAERQYYKLFFRPENLDSYQELRQAIETQVANL
;
A
#
# COMPACT_ATOMS: atom_id res chain seq x y z
N MET A 1 -14.00 -7.43 -7.63
CA MET A 1 -14.02 -8.28 -6.43
C MET A 1 -13.55 -7.50 -5.20
N PHE A 2 -14.10 -7.78 -4.01
CA PHE A 2 -13.58 -7.25 -2.75
C PHE A 2 -12.74 -8.28 -1.98
N ILE A 3 -11.55 -7.89 -1.53
CA ILE A 3 -10.77 -8.61 -0.51
C ILE A 3 -10.97 -7.91 0.83
N LYS A 4 -11.33 -8.68 1.86
CA LYS A 4 -11.40 -8.17 3.23
C LYS A 4 -10.08 -8.38 3.94
N ILE A 5 -9.42 -7.28 4.29
CA ILE A 5 -8.27 -7.29 5.20
C ILE A 5 -8.80 -7.21 6.63
N LYS A 6 -8.44 -8.20 7.44
CA LYS A 6 -8.86 -8.25 8.84
C LYS A 6 -7.96 -7.36 9.70
N LYS A 7 -8.52 -6.81 10.78
CA LYS A 7 -7.76 -6.17 11.86
C LYS A 7 -6.73 -7.17 12.42
N ASN A 8 -5.63 -6.65 12.95
CA ASN A 8 -4.57 -7.42 13.62
C ASN A 8 -3.72 -8.35 12.73
N SER A 9 -3.74 -8.21 11.40
CA SER A 9 -2.82 -8.94 10.52
C SER A 9 -1.35 -8.46 10.59
N GLY A 10 -1.02 -7.58 11.55
CA GLY A 10 0.31 -6.99 11.68
C GLY A 10 0.75 -6.19 10.45
N ILE A 11 -0.21 -5.64 9.72
CA ILE A 11 -0.01 -4.89 8.48
C ILE A 11 0.16 -3.41 8.82
N SER A 12 1.18 -2.80 8.22
CA SER A 12 1.32 -1.35 8.19
C SER A 12 1.05 -0.85 6.77
N MET A 13 0.41 0.29 6.63
CA MET A 13 -0.03 0.82 5.34
C MET A 13 0.57 2.19 5.07
N GLN A 14 0.98 2.41 3.83
CA GLN A 14 1.38 3.72 3.31
C GLN A 14 0.56 4.05 2.07
N HIS A 15 0.18 5.30 1.89
CA HIS A 15 -0.45 5.79 0.66
C HIS A 15 0.05 7.20 0.31
N ASN A 16 -0.18 7.68 -0.91
CA ASN A 16 0.26 9.02 -1.34
C ASN A 16 -0.63 10.18 -0.89
N GLY A 17 -1.65 9.92 -0.08
CA GLY A 17 -2.39 10.98 0.62
C GLY A 17 -1.70 11.46 1.90
N ILE A 18 -0.63 10.77 2.33
CA ILE A 18 0.22 11.16 3.45
C ILE A 18 1.66 11.36 2.97
N ASP A 19 2.47 12.04 3.78
CA ASP A 19 3.90 12.19 3.49
C ASP A 19 4.56 10.81 3.32
N LYS A 20 5.47 10.71 2.33
CA LYS A 20 6.09 9.43 1.90
C LYS A 20 6.97 8.76 2.96
N ARG A 21 7.20 9.39 4.10
CA ARG A 21 7.91 8.81 5.25
C ARG A 21 6.95 8.26 6.29
N HIS A 22 5.67 8.63 6.22
CA HIS A 22 4.67 8.22 7.18
C HIS A 22 4.07 6.87 6.84
N ILE A 23 3.73 6.13 7.89
CA ILE A 23 3.11 4.82 7.81
C ILE A 23 2.06 4.69 8.91
N VAL A 24 0.96 4.01 8.62
CA VAL A 24 -0.15 3.83 9.56
C VAL A 24 -0.36 2.35 9.87
N PRO A 25 -0.49 1.94 11.14
CA PRO A 25 -0.90 0.58 11.46
C PRO A 25 -2.34 0.35 11.00
N VAL A 26 -2.61 -0.81 10.41
CA VAL A 26 -3.98 -1.23 10.09
C VAL A 26 -4.66 -1.72 11.37
N THR A 27 -5.44 -0.85 11.99
CA THR A 27 -6.14 -1.11 13.27
C THR A 27 -7.59 -1.58 13.11
N SER A 28 -8.14 -1.48 11.89
CA SER A 28 -9.52 -1.85 11.59
C SER A 28 -9.60 -2.79 10.38
N ASN A 29 -10.74 -3.46 10.23
CA ASN A 29 -11.01 -4.21 9.01
C ASN A 29 -11.25 -3.23 7.86
N PHE A 30 -10.71 -3.51 6.69
CA PHE A 30 -11.04 -2.74 5.48
C PHE A 30 -11.24 -3.64 4.27
N LEU A 31 -11.90 -3.10 3.25
CA LEU A 31 -12.16 -3.80 2.00
C LEU A 31 -11.32 -3.17 0.89
N LEU A 32 -10.65 -4.01 0.11
CA LEU A 32 -9.93 -3.62 -1.10
C LEU A 32 -10.74 -4.07 -2.31
N ASN A 33 -11.11 -3.13 -3.18
CA ASN A 33 -11.72 -3.47 -4.47
C ASN A 33 -10.61 -3.71 -5.51
N LEU A 34 -10.38 -4.97 -5.89
CA LEU A 34 -9.37 -5.29 -6.89
C LEU A 34 -9.71 -4.79 -8.29
N ASP A 35 -10.99 -4.56 -8.61
CA ASP A 35 -11.40 -4.05 -9.93
C ASP A 35 -10.91 -2.61 -10.17
N GLN A 36 -10.47 -1.94 -9.09
CA GLN A 36 -9.94 -0.58 -9.14
C GLN A 36 -8.40 -0.54 -9.16
N VAL A 37 -7.74 -1.69 -9.00
CA VAL A 37 -6.28 -1.81 -9.03
C VAL A 37 -5.82 -1.90 -10.49
N ALA A 38 -4.97 -0.98 -10.91
CA ALA A 38 -4.36 -1.00 -12.24
C ALA A 38 -3.08 -1.84 -12.28
N GLU A 39 -2.32 -1.86 -11.19
CA GLU A 39 -1.10 -2.65 -11.06
C GLU A 39 -0.95 -3.15 -9.62
N ALA A 40 -0.53 -4.41 -9.47
CA ALA A 40 -0.12 -4.99 -8.19
C ALA A 40 1.33 -5.49 -8.29
N SER A 41 2.22 -4.92 -7.49
CA SER A 41 3.62 -5.34 -7.40
C SER A 41 3.87 -6.02 -6.05
N PHE A 42 4.64 -7.11 -6.08
CA PHE A 42 5.01 -7.89 -4.89
C PHE A 42 6.53 -7.90 -4.76
N TYR A 43 7.05 -7.46 -3.62
CA TYR A 43 8.50 -7.44 -3.39
C TYR A 43 8.84 -7.51 -1.90
N THR A 44 10.11 -7.77 -1.61
CA THR A 44 10.65 -7.75 -0.24
C THR A 44 11.67 -6.63 -0.09
N LEU A 45 11.73 -6.00 1.08
CA LEU A 45 12.78 -5.02 1.37
C LEU A 45 14.14 -5.71 1.41
N LYS A 46 15.12 -5.14 0.68
CA LYS A 46 16.50 -5.62 0.63
C LYS A 46 17.36 -5.10 1.79
N GLU A 47 16.87 -4.08 2.48
CA GLU A 47 17.53 -3.41 3.60
C GLU A 47 16.48 -2.98 4.63
N THR A 48 16.93 -2.72 5.86
CA THR A 48 16.09 -2.14 6.89
C THR A 48 15.61 -0.76 6.46
N LYS A 49 14.30 -0.52 6.56
CA LYS A 49 13.69 0.76 6.25
C LYS A 49 13.18 1.42 7.52
N ILE A 50 13.54 2.69 7.71
CA ILE A 50 12.94 3.54 8.75
C ILE A 50 11.78 4.31 8.13
N SER A 51 10.63 4.29 8.78
CA SER A 51 9.47 5.15 8.50
C SER A 51 9.00 5.77 9.80
N TYR A 52 7.97 6.60 9.76
CA TYR A 52 7.48 7.33 10.93
C TYR A 52 5.98 7.09 11.09
N ASP A 53 5.50 6.93 12.32
CA ASP A 53 4.05 6.98 12.57
C ASP A 53 3.51 8.41 12.40
N LEU A 54 2.21 8.59 12.63
CA LEU A 54 1.56 9.90 12.55
C LEU A 54 1.97 10.86 13.69
N GLU A 55 2.58 10.35 14.75
CA GLU A 55 3.08 11.11 15.89
C GLU A 55 4.56 11.49 15.72
N GLY A 56 5.21 11.00 14.65
CA GLY A 56 6.61 11.25 14.34
C GLY A 56 7.58 10.28 15.01
N HIS A 57 7.11 9.19 15.61
CA HIS A 57 7.99 8.17 16.16
C HIS A 57 8.54 7.26 15.06
N PRO A 58 9.83 6.91 15.11
CA PRO A 58 10.43 6.02 14.13
C PRO A 58 9.88 4.60 14.27
N ILE A 59 9.46 4.02 13.15
CA ILE A 59 9.10 2.63 12.98
C ILE A 59 10.14 1.97 12.07
N GLU A 60 10.79 0.95 12.59
CA GLU A 60 11.71 0.12 11.84
C GLU A 60 10.97 -1.04 11.15
N PHE A 61 11.23 -1.20 9.85
CA PHE A 61 10.86 -2.38 9.08
C PHE A 61 12.13 -3.18 8.79
N PRO A 62 12.26 -4.40 9.33
CA PRO A 62 13.44 -5.21 9.12
C PRO A 62 13.58 -5.61 7.65
N MET A 63 14.79 -6.01 7.26
CA MET A 63 15.04 -6.69 6.00
C MET A 63 14.08 -7.88 5.83
N HIS A 64 13.71 -8.19 4.59
CA HIS A 64 12.73 -9.23 4.23
C HIS A 64 11.28 -8.94 4.62
N THR A 65 10.97 -7.73 5.10
CA THR A 65 9.57 -7.25 5.14
C THR A 65 8.98 -7.36 3.74
N ALA A 66 7.89 -8.11 3.60
CA ALA A 66 7.18 -8.26 2.34
C ALA A 66 6.25 -7.06 2.11
N VAL A 67 6.13 -6.64 0.86
CA VAL A 67 5.34 -5.47 0.47
C VAL A 67 4.44 -5.83 -0.70
N VAL A 68 3.15 -5.54 -0.52
CA VAL A 68 2.17 -5.51 -1.61
C VAL A 68 1.93 -4.05 -1.97
N HIS A 69 2.30 -3.67 -3.18
CA HIS A 69 2.10 -2.32 -3.71
C HIS A 69 0.98 -2.33 -4.73
N LEU A 70 -0.14 -1.70 -4.39
CA LEU A 70 -1.32 -1.59 -5.23
C LEU A 70 -1.39 -0.18 -5.79
N GLN A 71 -1.24 -0.05 -7.10
CA GLN A 71 -1.44 1.21 -7.80
C GLN A 71 -2.84 1.24 -8.39
N MET A 72 -3.63 2.23 -7.99
CA MET A 72 -5.04 2.35 -8.37
C MET A 72 -5.17 2.94 -9.78
N SER A 73 -6.32 2.67 -10.41
CA SER A 73 -6.71 3.25 -11.69
C SER A 73 -6.84 4.78 -11.63
N TYR A 74 -6.61 5.45 -12.77
CA TYR A 74 -6.71 6.90 -12.93
C TYR A 74 -8.10 7.47 -12.61
N LEU A 75 -9.15 6.63 -12.58
CA LEU A 75 -10.50 7.04 -12.19
C LEU A 75 -10.56 7.61 -10.76
N TYR A 76 -9.55 7.34 -9.94
CA TYR A 76 -9.42 7.80 -8.56
C TYR A 76 -8.24 8.73 -8.35
N ALA A 77 -7.76 9.39 -9.41
CA ALA A 77 -6.63 10.29 -9.29
C ALA A 77 -6.97 11.53 -8.43
N LEU A 78 -6.04 11.93 -7.56
CA LEU A 78 -6.14 13.22 -6.89
C LEU A 78 -5.77 14.32 -7.90
N TYR A 79 -6.52 15.42 -7.84
CA TYR A 79 -6.21 16.62 -8.61
C TYR A 79 -5.53 17.62 -7.68
N THR A 80 -4.24 17.83 -7.90
CA THR A 80 -3.53 18.93 -7.24
C THR A 80 -3.64 20.18 -8.11
N GLU A 81 -3.98 21.31 -7.50
CA GLU A 81 -3.83 22.62 -8.13
C GLU A 81 -2.39 23.08 -7.95
N ASP A 82 -1.76 23.49 -9.04
CA ASP A 82 -0.38 23.97 -9.04
C ASP A 82 -0.28 25.28 -8.23
N HIS A 83 0.51 25.29 -7.15
CA HIS A 83 0.76 26.48 -6.34
C HIS A 83 1.54 27.58 -7.09
N ASN A 84 1.97 27.34 -8.34
CA ASN A 84 2.86 28.22 -9.11
C ASN A 84 2.20 28.91 -10.33
N LYS A 85 0.93 29.30 -10.24
CA LYS A 85 0.18 30.09 -11.26
C LYS A 85 0.05 29.43 -12.65
N ARG A 86 0.45 28.18 -12.85
CA ARG A 86 0.16 27.42 -14.07
C ARG A 86 -1.11 26.60 -13.87
N LYS A 87 -2.17 26.94 -14.61
CA LYS A 87 -3.45 26.21 -14.57
C LYS A 87 -3.28 24.82 -15.21
N GLY A 88 -2.79 23.85 -14.45
CA GLY A 88 -2.73 22.44 -14.83
C GLY A 88 -3.32 21.57 -13.73
N ARG A 89 -4.27 20.69 -14.09
CA ARG A 89 -4.73 19.61 -13.20
C ARG A 89 -3.80 18.42 -13.41
N MET A 90 -2.95 18.12 -12.44
CA MET A 90 -2.15 16.89 -12.48
C MET A 90 -2.94 15.78 -11.81
N ALA A 91 -3.22 14.71 -12.55
CA ALA A 91 -3.88 13.52 -12.03
C ALA A 91 -2.83 12.59 -11.41
N GLU A 92 -2.77 12.52 -10.08
CA GLU A 92 -1.89 11.57 -9.39
C GLU A 92 -2.64 10.29 -9.03
N ARG A 93 -2.18 9.15 -9.59
CA ARG A 93 -2.72 7.82 -9.24
C ARG A 93 -2.54 7.55 -7.76
N GLN A 94 -3.60 7.15 -7.09
CA GLN A 94 -3.50 6.68 -5.71
C GLN A 94 -2.73 5.36 -5.66
N TYR A 95 -1.92 5.18 -4.62
CA TYR A 95 -1.33 3.88 -4.33
C TYR A 95 -1.48 3.54 -2.85
N TYR A 96 -1.50 2.23 -2.57
CA TYR A 96 -1.43 1.68 -1.23
C TYR A 96 -0.29 0.67 -1.16
N LYS A 97 0.60 0.82 -0.19
CA LYS A 97 1.65 -0.15 0.13
C LYS A 97 1.31 -0.79 1.46
N LEU A 98 1.15 -2.10 1.45
CA LEU A 98 0.91 -2.92 2.63
C LEU A 98 2.21 -3.61 2.99
N PHE A 99 2.73 -3.33 4.18
CA PHE A 99 3.95 -3.88 4.73
C PHE A 99 3.61 -5.02 5.68
N PHE A 100 4.19 -6.18 5.41
CA PHE A 100 4.05 -7.40 6.19
C PHE A 100 5.42 -7.72 6.77
N ARG A 101 5.54 -7.60 8.09
CA ARG A 101 6.78 -7.98 8.76
C ARG A 101 7.03 -9.49 8.60
N PRO A 102 8.30 -9.96 8.69
CA PRO A 102 8.64 -11.37 8.51
C PRO A 102 7.82 -12.34 9.37
N GLU A 103 7.36 -11.90 10.54
CA GLU A 103 6.54 -12.71 11.45
C GLU A 103 5.09 -12.91 10.97
N ASN A 104 4.61 -12.11 10.01
CA ASN A 104 3.23 -12.14 9.51
C ASN A 104 3.14 -12.58 8.04
N LEU A 105 4.05 -13.49 7.62
CA LEU A 105 4.14 -13.92 6.24
C LEU A 105 2.88 -14.66 5.75
N ASP A 106 2.14 -15.32 6.63
CA ASP A 106 0.91 -16.03 6.28
C ASP A 106 -0.15 -15.08 5.69
N SER A 107 -0.37 -13.92 6.34
CA SER A 107 -1.30 -12.91 5.83
C SER A 107 -0.85 -12.33 4.48
N TYR A 108 0.46 -12.23 4.26
CA TYR A 108 1.00 -11.82 2.96
C TYR A 108 0.71 -12.87 1.89
N GLN A 109 0.95 -14.16 2.17
CA GLN A 109 0.72 -15.24 1.21
C GLN A 109 -0.77 -15.38 0.87
N GLU A 110 -1.66 -15.29 1.86
CA GLU A 110 -3.11 -15.30 1.64
C GLU A 110 -3.55 -14.17 0.70
N LEU A 111 -3.09 -12.93 0.94
CA LEU A 111 -3.42 -11.80 0.07
C LEU A 111 -2.83 -11.97 -1.32
N ARG A 112 -1.57 -12.38 -1.42
CA ARG A 112 -0.89 -12.61 -2.69
C ARG A 112 -1.62 -13.66 -3.52
N GLN A 113 -1.91 -14.81 -2.93
CA GLN A 113 -2.64 -15.89 -3.60
C GLN A 113 -4.04 -15.45 -4.05
N ALA A 114 -4.75 -14.68 -3.22
CA ALA A 114 -6.06 -14.14 -3.59
C ALA A 114 -5.99 -13.20 -4.80
N ILE A 115 -4.91 -12.43 -4.96
CA ILE A 115 -4.68 -11.60 -6.14
C ILE A 115 -4.23 -12.45 -7.34
N GLU A 116 -3.30 -13.39 -7.14
CA GLU A 116 -2.75 -14.24 -8.20
C GLU A 116 -3.81 -15.17 -8.83
N THR A 117 -4.81 -15.61 -8.08
CA THR A 117 -5.94 -16.40 -8.62
C THR A 117 -6.84 -15.61 -9.59
N GLN A 118 -6.69 -14.28 -9.65
CA GLN A 118 -7.48 -13.40 -10.52
C GLN A 118 -6.78 -13.08 -11.85
N VAL A 119 -5.53 -13.50 -12.01
CA VAL A 119 -4.68 -13.12 -13.14
C VAL A 119 -4.14 -14.34 -13.86
N ALA A 120 -3.82 -14.17 -15.15
CA ALA A 120 -3.07 -15.19 -15.87
C ALA A 120 -1.60 -15.11 -15.46
N ASN A 121 -1.05 -16.20 -14.93
CA ASN A 121 0.37 -16.34 -14.65
C ASN A 121 1.07 -16.77 -15.95
N LEU A 122 1.72 -15.81 -16.61
CA LEU A 122 2.50 -16.02 -17.84
C LEU A 122 3.97 -16.30 -17.53
#